data_AF-A0A933BC62-F1
#
_entry.id   AF-A0A933BC62-F1
#
_cell.length_a   1.000
_cell.length_b   1.000
_cell.length_c   1.000
_cell.angle_alpha   90.00
_cell.angle_beta   90.00
_cell.angle_gamma   90.00
#
_symmetry.space_group_name_H-M   'P 1'
#
loop_
_entity.id
_entity.type
_entity.pdbx_description
1 polymer ?
#
loop_
_entity_poly.entity_id
_entity_poly.type
_entity_poly.pdbx_seq_one_letter_code
_entity_poly.pdbx_strand_id
1 'polypeptide(L)'
;MTKTAFSDSIIYSSIRAYRITPEQFGIKRVHFSKIKGGDAAYNATVIRGILDGTITDSRRDIILLNAAAGLYIYGLARSLANGMKLARKTIDEKHARQKLEEYIALSHSV
;
A
#
# COMPACT_ATOMS: atom_id res chain seq x y z
N MET A 1 -2.15 23.17 46.62
CA MET A 1 -2.40 22.03 45.71
C MET A 1 -3.14 22.55 44.49
N THR A 2 -2.41 23.03 43.49
CA THR A 2 -3.01 23.59 42.27
C THR A 2 -2.80 22.58 41.16
N LYS A 3 -3.91 22.02 40.67
CA LYS A 3 -3.95 20.94 39.68
C LYS A 3 -3.69 21.54 38.31
N THR A 4 -2.49 21.35 37.77
CA THR A 4 -2.19 21.66 36.36
C THR A 4 -2.84 20.59 35.50
N ALA A 5 -3.92 20.93 34.81
CA ALA A 5 -4.44 20.14 33.70
C ALA A 5 -3.67 20.54 32.44
N PHE A 6 -2.87 19.63 31.90
CA PHE A 6 -2.36 19.76 30.53
C PHE A 6 -3.52 19.36 29.60
N SER A 7 -4.06 20.32 28.84
CA SER A 7 -4.78 19.97 27.63
C SER A 7 -3.73 19.68 26.57
N ASP A 8 -3.64 18.42 26.15
CA ASP A 8 -2.93 18.07 24.93
C ASP A 8 -3.73 18.62 23.75
N SER A 9 -3.56 19.91 23.46
CA SER A 9 -4.01 20.47 22.20
C SER A 9 -3.20 19.80 21.10
N ILE A 10 -3.80 18.89 20.36
CA ILE A 10 -3.27 18.46 19.07
C ILE A 10 -3.30 19.69 18.17
N ILE A 11 -2.17 20.40 18.09
CA ILE A 11 -1.96 21.40 17.07
C ILE A 11 -1.75 20.62 15.78
N TYR A 12 -2.74 20.62 14.88
CA TYR A 12 -2.54 20.24 13.47
C TYR A 12 -1.57 21.25 12.85
N SER A 13 -0.29 21.09 13.14
CA SER A 13 0.76 22.01 12.73
C SER A 13 1.03 21.81 11.24
N SER A 14 0.51 22.74 10.43
CA SER A 14 0.72 22.90 8.99
C SER A 14 0.27 21.73 8.09
N ILE A 15 -0.70 22.00 7.21
CA ILE A 15 -0.99 21.13 6.07
C ILE A 15 0.10 21.35 5.03
N ARG A 16 0.86 20.31 4.71
CA ARG A 16 1.87 20.34 3.65
C ARG A 16 1.36 19.65 2.39
N ALA A 17 1.05 20.43 1.37
CA ALA A 17 0.75 19.90 0.04
C ALA A 17 2.06 19.68 -0.74
N TYR A 18 2.19 18.53 -1.38
CA TYR A 18 3.27 18.25 -2.33
C TYR A 18 2.77 17.28 -3.39
N ARG A 19 3.42 17.30 -4.54
CA ARG A 19 3.10 16.41 -5.66
C ARG A 19 4.16 15.32 -5.75
N ILE A 20 3.69 14.10 -5.95
CA ILE A 20 4.56 12.96 -6.28
C ILE A 20 4.38 12.57 -7.75
N THR A 21 5.40 11.96 -8.33
CA THR A 21 5.34 11.39 -9.67
C THR A 21 5.77 9.91 -9.65
N PRO A 22 5.25 9.07 -10.56
CA PRO A 22 5.64 7.66 -10.63
C PRO A 22 7.16 7.47 -10.77
N GLU A 23 7.83 8.35 -11.49
CA GLU A 23 9.27 8.28 -11.78
C GLU A 23 10.13 8.35 -10.52
N GLN A 24 9.68 9.05 -9.47
CA GLN A 24 10.38 9.13 -8.19
C GLN A 24 10.53 7.77 -7.50
N PHE A 25 9.75 6.78 -7.94
CA PHE A 25 9.72 5.42 -7.39
C PHE A 25 10.13 4.36 -8.42
N GLY A 26 10.71 4.78 -9.55
CA GLY A 26 11.12 3.91 -10.65
C GLY A 26 9.96 3.34 -11.48
N ILE A 27 8.76 3.93 -11.37
CA ILE A 27 7.57 3.47 -12.09
C ILE A 27 7.46 4.26 -13.40
N LYS A 28 7.23 3.53 -14.50
CA LYS A 28 6.95 4.15 -15.81
C LYS A 28 5.50 4.61 -15.88
N ARG A 29 5.25 5.82 -16.38
CA ARG A 29 3.88 6.23 -16.73
C ARG A 29 3.32 5.35 -17.83
N VAL A 30 2.06 5.00 -17.67
CA VAL A 30 1.29 4.23 -18.64
C VAL A 30 -0.05 4.90 -18.88
N HIS A 31 -0.67 4.60 -20.02
CA HIS A 31 -2.04 5.01 -20.26
C HIS A 31 -2.98 4.37 -19.23
N PHE A 32 -4.02 5.08 -18.78
CA PHE A 32 -4.95 4.60 -17.76
C PHE A 32 -5.55 3.22 -18.08
N SER A 33 -5.78 2.91 -19.36
CA SER A 33 -6.27 1.59 -19.79
C SER A 33 -5.37 0.41 -19.38
N LYS A 34 -4.08 0.63 -19.10
CA LYS A 34 -3.14 -0.40 -18.65
C LYS A 34 -3.28 -0.75 -17.16
N ILE A 35 -3.96 0.09 -16.38
CA ILE A 35 -4.21 -0.13 -14.94
C ILE A 35 -5.70 -0.21 -14.62
N LYS A 36 -6.58 -0.12 -15.62
CA LYS A 36 -8.02 -0.22 -15.45
C LYS A 36 -8.38 -1.63 -14.97
N GLY A 37 -9.14 -1.71 -13.89
CA GLY A 37 -9.74 -2.96 -13.42
C GLY A 37 -10.86 -3.45 -14.33
N GLY A 38 -11.30 -4.68 -14.08
CA GLY A 38 -12.43 -5.32 -14.74
C GLY A 38 -13.54 -5.64 -13.74
N ASP A 39 -14.26 -6.72 -14.00
CA ASP A 39 -15.21 -7.29 -13.05
C ASP A 39 -14.52 -7.90 -11.81
N ALA A 40 -15.32 -8.40 -10.87
CA ALA A 40 -14.84 -8.96 -9.62
C ALA A 40 -13.89 -10.17 -9.83
N ALA A 41 -14.20 -11.07 -10.76
CA ALA A 41 -13.42 -12.28 -11.00
C ALA A 41 -12.06 -11.95 -11.64
N TYR A 42 -12.07 -11.02 -12.60
CA TYR A 42 -10.87 -10.46 -13.20
C TYR A 42 -9.99 -9.79 -12.14
N ASN A 43 -10.56 -8.89 -11.32
CA ASN A 43 -9.79 -8.17 -10.30
C ASN A 43 -9.19 -9.13 -9.26
N ALA A 44 -9.94 -10.16 -8.84
CA ALA A 44 -9.43 -11.19 -7.94
C ALA A 44 -8.25 -11.94 -8.55
N THR A 45 -8.35 -12.33 -9.83
CA THR A 45 -7.27 -13.00 -10.57
C THR A 45 -6.03 -12.11 -10.64
N VAL A 46 -6.20 -10.83 -10.98
CA VAL A 46 -5.09 -9.87 -11.06
C VAL A 46 -4.41 -9.68 -9.71
N ILE A 47 -5.17 -9.45 -8.65
CA ILE A 47 -4.61 -9.25 -7.30
C ILE A 47 -3.86 -10.50 -6.86
N ARG A 48 -4.45 -11.69 -7.00
CA ARG A 48 -3.78 -12.95 -6.65
C ARG A 48 -2.50 -13.16 -7.45
N GLY A 49 -2.51 -12.89 -8.76
CA GLY A 49 -1.32 -12.97 -9.59
C GLY A 49 -0.24 -11.97 -9.20
N ILE A 50 -0.61 -10.77 -8.75
CA ILE A 50 0.35 -9.78 -8.23
C ILE A 50 0.96 -10.25 -6.92
N LEU A 51 0.15 -10.75 -5.98
CA LEU A 51 0.64 -11.26 -4.68
C LEU A 51 1.49 -12.53 -4.85
N ASP A 52 1.18 -13.35 -5.85
CA ASP A 52 1.97 -14.52 -6.25
C ASP A 52 3.15 -14.16 -7.17
N GLY A 53 3.33 -12.89 -7.51
CA GLY A 53 4.44 -12.39 -8.34
C GLY A 53 4.45 -12.89 -9.79
N THR A 54 3.36 -13.50 -10.27
CA THR A 54 3.19 -13.88 -11.68
C THR A 54 2.78 -12.69 -12.55
N ILE A 55 2.18 -11.65 -11.95
CA ILE A 55 1.88 -10.38 -12.62
C ILE A 55 2.82 -9.28 -12.09
N THR A 56 3.63 -8.74 -12.99
CA THR A 56 4.68 -7.74 -12.66
C THR A 56 4.60 -6.47 -13.50
N ASP A 57 3.43 -6.18 -14.11
CA ASP A 57 3.22 -5.00 -14.94
C ASP A 57 2.75 -3.76 -14.14
N SER A 58 2.32 -2.70 -14.83
CA SER A 58 1.89 -1.43 -14.23
C SER A 58 0.75 -1.55 -13.20
N ARG A 59 -0.03 -2.63 -13.23
CA ARG A 59 -1.06 -2.90 -12.19
C ARG A 59 -0.40 -3.21 -10.86
N ARG A 60 0.74 -3.91 -10.86
CA ARG A 60 1.55 -4.13 -9.66
C ARG A 60 2.11 -2.82 -9.13
N ASP A 61 2.61 -1.96 -10.00
CA ASP A 61 3.22 -0.68 -9.60
C ASP A 61 2.25 0.23 -8.84
N ILE A 62 0.99 0.33 -9.28
CA ILE A 62 -0.02 1.15 -8.59
C ILE A 62 -0.42 0.56 -7.24
N ILE A 63 -0.49 -0.78 -7.13
CA ILE A 63 -0.75 -1.46 -5.85
C ILE A 63 0.40 -1.20 -4.87
N LEU A 64 1.65 -1.30 -5.32
CA LEU A 64 2.83 -1.01 -4.50
C LEU A 64 2.83 0.43 -4.00
N LEU A 65 2.46 1.40 -4.84
CA LEU A 65 2.39 2.81 -4.45
C LEU A 65 1.32 3.07 -3.38
N ASN A 66 0.14 2.48 -3.54
CA ASN A 66 -0.93 2.62 -2.54
C ASN A 66 -0.55 1.93 -1.21
N ALA A 67 0.07 0.75 -1.27
CA ALA A 67 0.57 0.07 -0.08
C ALA A 67 1.68 0.89 0.62
N ALA A 68 2.60 1.47 -0.14
CA ALA A 68 3.65 2.36 0.39
C ALA A 68 3.08 3.57 1.11
N ALA A 69 2.01 4.18 0.57
CA ALA A 69 1.31 5.28 1.23
C ALA A 69 0.66 4.83 2.54
N GLY A 70 -0.02 3.68 2.57
CA GLY A 70 -0.58 3.11 3.79
C GLY A 70 0.49 2.83 4.86
N LEU A 71 1.61 2.21 4.48
CA LEU A 71 2.75 1.94 5.37
C LEU A 71 3.37 3.21 5.94
N TYR A 72 3.46 4.27 5.13
CA TYR A 72 3.96 5.58 5.57
C TYR A 72 2.99 6.24 6.56
N ILE A 73 1.69 6.28 6.24
CA ILE A 73 0.66 6.90 7.10
C ILE A 73 0.55 6.18 8.45
N TYR A 74 0.69 4.84 8.47
CA TYR A 74 0.66 4.05 9.71
C TYR A 74 2.00 4.09 10.48
N GLY A 75 3.00 4.82 9.99
CA GLY A 75 4.30 4.98 10.68
C GLY A 75 5.25 3.78 10.57
N LEU A 76 4.94 2.78 9.75
CA LEU A 76 5.82 1.61 9.50
C LEU A 76 6.94 1.92 8.51
N ALA A 77 6.78 2.97 7.71
CA ALA A 77 7.81 3.48 6.84
C ALA A 77 8.10 4.95 7.16
N ARG A 78 9.39 5.31 7.23
CA ARG A 78 9.82 6.71 7.51
C ARG A 78 9.64 7.68 6.34
N SER A 79 9.29 7.16 5.16
CA SER A 79 9.05 7.94 3.94
C SER A 79 8.30 7.08 2.92
N LEU A 80 7.68 7.69 1.91
CA LEU A 80 7.07 6.96 0.80
C LEU A 80 8.08 6.05 0.06
N ALA A 81 9.33 6.50 -0.11
CA ALA A 81 10.37 5.70 -0.74
C ALA A 81 10.72 4.45 0.08
N ASN A 82 10.78 4.56 1.42
CA ASN A 82 10.93 3.40 2.29
C ASN A 82 9.69 2.50 2.25
N GLY A 83 8.49 3.09 2.18
CA GLY A 83 7.23 2.36 2.00
C GLY A 83 7.22 1.54 0.73
N MET A 84 7.73 2.10 -0.39
CA MET A 84 7.86 1.40 -1.66
C MET A 84 8.81 0.20 -1.56
N LYS A 85 9.96 0.36 -0.90
CA LYS A 85 10.90 -0.74 -0.68
C LYS A 85 10.28 -1.85 0.15
N LEU A 86 9.59 -1.50 1.24
CA LEU A 86 8.90 -2.46 2.10
C LEU A 86 7.77 -3.17 1.36
N ALA A 87 6.91 -2.43 0.63
CA ALA A 87 5.84 -3.02 -0.16
C ALA A 87 6.35 -3.99 -1.24
N ARG A 88 7.43 -3.63 -1.94
CA ARG A 88 8.09 -4.52 -2.93
C ARG A 88 8.55 -5.80 -2.25
N LYS A 89 9.33 -5.68 -1.18
CA LYS A 89 9.83 -6.80 -0.39
C LYS A 89 8.70 -7.73 0.08
N THR A 90 7.63 -7.17 0.65
CA THR A 90 6.46 -7.94 1.13
C THR A 90 5.78 -8.76 0.03
N ILE A 91 5.69 -8.22 -1.19
CA ILE A 91 5.15 -8.96 -2.34
C ILE A 91 6.16 -9.99 -2.88
N ASP A 92 7.41 -9.59 -3.05
CA ASP A 92 8.47 -10.45 -3.63
C ASP A 92 8.73 -11.68 -2.75
N GLU A 93 8.72 -11.50 -1.41
CA GLU A 93 8.87 -12.58 -0.42
C GLU A 93 7.57 -13.35 -0.16
N LYS A 94 6.49 -13.07 -0.89
CA LYS A 94 5.16 -13.73 -0.78
C LYS A 94 4.45 -13.56 0.56
N HIS A 95 4.93 -12.71 1.47
CA HIS A 95 4.27 -12.45 2.76
C HIS A 95 2.83 -11.97 2.60
N ALA A 96 2.57 -11.10 1.60
CA ALA A 96 1.21 -10.64 1.33
C ALA A 96 0.28 -11.78 0.83
N ARG A 97 0.81 -12.72 0.03
CA ARG A 97 0.06 -13.91 -0.42
C ARG A 97 -0.26 -14.80 0.77
N GLN A 98 0.73 -15.10 1.61
CA GLN A 98 0.53 -15.92 2.82
C GLN A 98 -0.54 -15.32 3.72
N LYS A 99 -0.51 -14.00 3.96
CA LYS A 99 -1.53 -13.30 4.77
C LYS A 99 -2.93 -13.40 4.17
N LEU A 100 -3.07 -13.34 2.85
CA LEU A 100 -4.36 -13.54 2.18
C LEU A 100 -4.89 -14.97 2.40
N GLU A 101 -4.03 -15.99 2.26
CA GLU A 101 -4.44 -17.39 2.48
C GLU A 101 -4.81 -17.66 3.94
N GLU A 102 -4.06 -17.10 4.90
CA GLU A 102 -4.43 -17.14 6.33
C GLU A 102 -5.81 -16.51 6.58
N TYR A 103 -6.09 -15.36 5.98
CA TYR A 103 -7.37 -14.67 6.12
C TYR A 103 -8.53 -15.48 5.54
N ILE A 104 -8.33 -16.09 4.37
CA ILE A 104 -9.33 -16.97 3.72
C ILE A 104 -9.63 -18.17 4.62
N ALA A 105 -8.60 -18.88 5.09
CA ALA A 105 -8.76 -20.03 5.95
C ALA A 105 -9.53 -19.68 7.23
N LEU A 106 -9.19 -18.55 7.87
CA LEU A 106 -9.88 -18.07 9.04
C LEU A 106 -11.36 -17.75 8.75
N SER A 107 -11.65 -17.04 7.66
CA SER A 107 -13.01 -16.63 7.29
C SER A 107 -13.97 -17.79 6.98
N HIS A 108 -13.44 -18.97 6.64
CA HIS A 108 -14.22 -20.19 6.37
C HIS A 108 -14.21 -21.19 7.53
N SER A 109 -13.50 -20.89 8.62
CA SER A 109 -13.40 -21.75 9.82
C SER A 109 -14.50 -21.50 10.85
N VAL A 110 -15.48 -20.66 10.52
CA VAL A 110 -16.65 -20.28 11.34
C VAL A 110 -17.91 -20.80 10.68
#